data_AF-A0A955JK30-F1
#
_entry.id   AF-A0A955JK30-F1
#
_cell.length_a   1.000
_cell.length_b   1.000
_cell.length_c   1.000
_cell.angle_alpha   90.00
_cell.angle_beta   90.00
_cell.angle_gamma   90.00
#
_symmetry.space_group_name_H-M   'P 1'
#
loop_
_entity.id
_entity.type
_entity.pdbx_description
1 polymer ?
#
loop_
_entity_poly.entity_id
_entity_poly.type
_entity_poly.pdbx_seq_one_letter_code
_entity_poly.pdbx_strand_id
1 'polypeptide(L)'
;MAGKPYIQQAWGVLQTGANYLRSDVQAYRQRAESEKARWRSVAAEAEKKRSQSAQELGRQHNELEKDSLHKTINEASHEIETSRQKIREIEQQVLQREQSSRGIAAALDNYAAQLNNLLARSDFE
;
A
#
# COMPACT_ATOMS: atom_id res chain seq x y z
N MET A 1 11.48 -34.30 -31.11
CA MET A 1 11.72 -34.20 -29.65
C MET A 1 12.24 -32.84 -29.15
N ALA A 2 12.17 -31.74 -29.93
CA ALA A 2 12.74 -30.44 -29.51
C ALA A 2 11.86 -29.59 -28.56
N GLY A 3 10.57 -29.89 -28.38
CA GLY A 3 9.62 -29.01 -27.66
C GLY A 3 9.64 -29.07 -26.13
N LYS A 4 9.94 -30.24 -25.53
CA LYS A 4 9.90 -30.44 -24.07
C LYS A 4 10.87 -29.53 -23.27
N PRO A 5 12.12 -29.32 -23.71
CA PRO A 5 13.05 -28.41 -23.03
C PRO A 5 12.55 -26.95 -23.02
N TYR A 6 11.97 -26.48 -24.13
CA TYR A 6 11.43 -25.11 -24.21
C TYR A 6 10.22 -24.91 -23.28
N ILE A 7 9.35 -25.91 -23.16
CA ILE A 7 8.19 -25.81 -22.25
C ILE A 7 8.64 -25.81 -20.79
N GLN A 8 9.62 -26.62 -20.41
CA GLN A 8 10.22 -26.58 -19.07
C GLN A 8 10.87 -25.23 -18.76
N GLN A 9 11.58 -24.65 -19.73
CA GLN A 9 12.19 -23.33 -19.58
C GLN A 9 11.13 -22.23 -19.43
N ALA A 10 10.06 -22.27 -20.23
CA ALA A 10 8.93 -21.35 -20.12
C ALA A 10 8.25 -21.46 -18.73
N TRP A 11 8.08 -22.68 -18.22
CA TRP A 11 7.52 -22.90 -16.89
C TRP A 11 8.40 -22.30 -15.77
N GLY A 12 9.72 -22.49 -15.86
CA GLY A 12 10.68 -21.88 -14.91
C GLY A 12 10.63 -20.34 -14.89
N VAL A 13 10.44 -19.71 -16.05
CA VAL A 13 10.26 -18.25 -16.16
C VAL A 13 8.96 -17.79 -15.50
N LEU A 14 7.85 -18.50 -15.73
CA LEU A 14 6.55 -18.18 -15.11
C LEU A 14 6.60 -18.27 -13.59
N GLN A 15 7.20 -19.34 -13.05
CA GLN A 15 7.37 -19.50 -11.60
C GLN A 15 8.24 -18.41 -10.98
N THR A 16 9.35 -18.08 -11.64
CA THR A 16 10.25 -17.02 -11.21
C THR A 16 9.53 -15.68 -11.19
N GLY A 17 8.79 -15.35 -12.27
CA GLY A 17 7.95 -14.15 -12.34
C GLY A 17 6.90 -14.08 -11.23
N ALA A 18 6.21 -15.19 -10.95
CA ALA A 18 5.21 -15.27 -9.88
C ALA A 18 5.82 -15.03 -8.49
N ASN A 19 7.03 -15.56 -8.24
CA ASN A 19 7.76 -15.33 -6.99
C ASN A 19 8.18 -13.86 -6.85
N TYR A 20 8.67 -13.23 -7.92
CA TYR A 20 9.00 -11.81 -7.94
C TYR A 20 7.78 -10.92 -7.62
N LEU A 21 6.63 -11.20 -8.25
CA LEU A 21 5.39 -10.47 -7.99
C LEU A 21 4.96 -10.55 -6.52
N ARG A 22 5.00 -11.74 -5.92
CA ARG A 22 4.68 -11.92 -4.50
C ARG A 22 5.64 -11.13 -3.59
N SER A 23 6.93 -11.18 -3.88
CA SER A 23 7.95 -10.45 -3.14
C SER A 23 7.79 -8.93 -3.27
N ASP A 24 7.50 -8.41 -4.46
CA ASP A 24 7.31 -6.97 -4.69
C ASP A 24 6.08 -6.45 -3.93
N VAL A 25 4.96 -7.18 -3.97
CA VAL A 25 3.75 -6.82 -3.20
C VAL A 25 4.04 -6.79 -1.71
N GLN A 26 4.78 -7.77 -1.19
CA GLN A 26 5.15 -7.82 0.22
C GLN A 26 6.07 -6.63 0.60
N ALA A 27 7.08 -6.33 -0.22
CA ALA A 27 7.97 -5.20 -0.01
C ALA A 27 7.23 -3.86 -0.09
N TYR A 28 6.25 -3.75 -0.99
CA TYR A 28 5.39 -2.57 -1.08
C TYR A 28 4.50 -2.42 0.16
N ARG A 29 3.86 -3.50 0.64
CA ARG A 29 3.06 -3.49 1.88
C ARG A 29 3.88 -3.02 3.09
N GLN A 30 5.11 -3.50 3.25
CA GLN A 30 5.98 -3.09 4.36
C GLN A 30 6.31 -1.59 4.31
N ARG A 31 6.62 -1.07 3.12
CA ARG A 31 6.83 0.38 2.92
C ARG A 31 5.57 1.18 3.22
N ALA A 32 4.42 0.73 2.72
CA ALA A 32 3.13 1.36 2.96
C ALA A 32 2.75 1.38 4.44
N GLU A 33 2.98 0.30 5.20
CA GLU A 33 2.76 0.28 6.65
C GLU A 33 3.67 1.26 7.38
N SER A 34 4.94 1.31 7.00
CA SER A 34 5.91 2.26 7.58
C SER A 34 5.47 3.71 7.31
N GLU A 35 4.99 4.00 6.10
CA GLU A 35 4.51 5.33 5.74
C GLU A 35 3.20 5.69 6.46
N LYS A 36 2.25 4.75 6.57
CA LYS A 36 1.04 4.93 7.39
C LYS A 36 1.38 5.18 8.85
N ALA A 37 2.35 4.47 9.42
CA ALA A 37 2.81 4.69 10.79
C ALA A 37 3.38 6.10 10.96
N ARG A 38 4.16 6.59 9.99
CA ARG A 38 4.67 7.97 9.98
C ARG A 38 3.52 8.99 10.00
N TRP A 39 2.54 8.84 9.12
CA TRP A 39 1.39 9.76 9.06
C TRP A 39 0.48 9.66 10.30
N ARG A 40 0.36 8.48 10.93
CA ARG A 40 -0.32 8.33 12.22
C ARG A 40 0.41 9.08 13.33
N SER A 41 1.74 9.07 13.35
CA SER A 41 2.54 9.85 14.31
C SER A 41 2.31 11.35 14.13
N VAL A 42 2.36 11.84 12.89
CA VAL A 42 2.09 13.25 12.56
C VAL A 42 0.70 13.66 13.04
N ALA A 43 -0.33 12.86 12.74
CA ALA A 43 -1.70 13.13 13.19
C ALA A 43 -1.81 13.14 14.73
N ALA A 44 -1.12 12.24 15.43
CA ALA A 44 -1.14 12.18 16.89
C ALA A 44 -0.47 13.41 17.53
N GLU A 45 0.64 13.86 16.97
CA GLU A 45 1.33 15.09 17.41
C GLU A 45 0.49 16.33 17.18
N ALA A 46 -0.15 16.44 16.01
CA ALA A 46 -1.08 17.51 15.70
C ALA A 46 -2.29 17.50 16.66
N GLU A 47 -2.88 16.33 16.94
CA GLU A 47 -4.00 16.19 17.87
C GLU A 47 -3.62 16.59 19.31
N LYS A 48 -2.40 16.26 19.73
CA LYS A 48 -1.87 16.71 21.02
C LYS A 48 -1.77 18.24 21.07
N LYS A 49 -1.19 18.88 20.06
CA LYS A 49 -1.09 20.35 19.97
C LYS A 49 -2.47 21.01 19.97
N ARG A 50 -3.41 20.47 19.19
CA ARG A 50 -4.80 20.93 19.10
C ARG A 50 -5.48 20.89 20.45
N SER A 51 -5.37 19.77 21.17
CA SER A 51 -5.99 19.57 22.48
C SER A 51 -5.40 20.49 23.54
N GLN A 52 -4.07 20.66 23.56
CA GLN A 52 -3.41 21.59 24.47
C GLN A 52 -3.84 23.04 24.21
N SER A 53 -3.91 23.44 22.93
CA SER A 53 -4.33 24.79 22.54
C SER A 53 -5.80 25.04 22.88
N ALA A 54 -6.67 24.05 22.71
CA ALA A 54 -8.08 24.15 23.08
C ALA A 54 -8.28 24.26 24.60
N GLN A 55 -7.49 23.54 25.39
CA GLN A 55 -7.50 23.65 26.85
C GLN A 55 -7.04 25.04 27.30
N GLU A 56 -5.97 25.57 26.69
CA GLU A 56 -5.46 26.89 27.00
C GLU A 56 -6.45 27.99 26.59
N LEU A 57 -7.11 27.84 25.44
CA LEU A 57 -8.14 28.77 24.97
C LEU A 57 -9.28 28.91 25.98
N GLY A 58 -9.69 27.81 26.62
CA GLY A 58 -10.71 27.82 27.67
C GLY A 58 -10.28 28.50 28.99
N ARG A 59 -8.98 28.73 29.18
CA ARG A 59 -8.41 29.44 30.34
C ARG A 59 -8.08 30.90 30.05
N GLN A 60 -8.05 31.29 28.78
CA GLN A 60 -7.55 32.57 28.37
C GLN A 60 -8.60 33.68 28.39
N HIS A 61 -8.18 34.85 28.89
CA HIS A 61 -9.00 36.06 28.95
C HIS A 61 -8.53 37.16 27.97
N ASN A 62 -7.34 37.01 27.37
CA ASN A 62 -6.77 37.94 26.41
C ASN A 62 -7.13 37.57 24.97
N GLU A 63 -7.74 38.49 24.22
CA GLU A 63 -8.17 38.26 22.82
C GLU A 63 -7.01 37.95 21.86
N LEU A 64 -5.84 38.58 22.02
CA LEU A 64 -4.69 38.30 21.15
C LEU A 64 -4.14 36.88 21.34
N GLU A 65 -4.17 36.39 22.58
CA GLU A 65 -3.74 35.02 22.89
C GLU A 65 -4.77 34.00 22.39
N LYS A 66 -6.07 34.32 22.49
CA LYS A 66 -7.14 33.50 21.89
C LYS A 66 -7.00 33.36 20.38
N ASP A 67 -6.72 34.45 19.66
CA ASP A 67 -6.53 34.42 18.21
C ASP A 67 -5.36 33.52 17.80
N SER A 68 -4.24 33.61 18.52
CA SER A 68 -3.09 32.72 18.30
C SER A 68 -3.46 31.25 18.53
N LEU A 69 -4.21 30.95 19.60
CA LEU A 69 -4.65 29.59 19.92
C LEU A 69 -5.64 29.04 18.89
N HIS A 70 -6.59 29.85 18.41
CA HIS A 70 -7.49 29.48 17.32
C HIS A 70 -6.71 29.13 16.05
N LYS A 71 -5.69 29.93 15.71
CA LYS A 71 -4.82 29.64 14.56
C LYS A 71 -4.12 28.29 14.74
N THR A 72 -3.52 28.02 15.89
CA THR A 72 -2.87 26.72 16.17
C THR A 72 -3.86 25.55 16.09
N ILE A 73 -5.08 25.71 16.59
CA ILE A 73 -6.14 24.68 16.50
C ILE A 73 -6.49 24.39 15.04
N ASN A 74 -6.64 25.42 14.22
CA ASN A 74 -6.97 25.28 12.80
C ASN A 74 -5.83 24.61 12.01
N GLU A 75 -4.59 25.03 12.25
CA GLU A 75 -3.40 24.43 11.63
C GLU A 75 -3.27 22.95 11.99
N ALA A 76 -3.41 22.61 13.27
CA ALA A 76 -3.38 21.22 13.73
C ALA A 76 -4.53 20.39 13.14
N SER A 77 -5.74 20.96 13.04
CA SER A 77 -6.88 20.29 12.40
C SER A 77 -6.62 19.99 10.93
N HIS A 78 -5.99 20.92 10.21
CA HIS A 78 -5.61 20.73 8.82
C HIS A 78 -4.55 19.64 8.65
N GLU A 79 -3.55 19.60 9.54
CA GLU A 79 -2.50 18.58 9.53
C GLU A 79 -3.07 17.16 9.81
N ILE A 80 -4.04 17.05 10.71
CA ILE A 80 -4.77 15.79 10.97
C ILE A 80 -5.52 15.33 9.73
N GLU A 81 -6.28 16.22 9.07
CA GLU A 81 -7.04 15.85 7.88
C GLU A 81 -6.12 15.45 6.72
N THR A 82 -5.04 16.18 6.52
CA THR A 82 -4.01 15.85 5.52
C THR A 82 -3.42 14.46 5.80
N SER A 83 -3.07 14.18 7.05
CA SER A 83 -2.54 12.87 7.46
C SER A 83 -3.54 11.74 7.19
N ARG A 84 -4.83 11.96 7.46
CA ARG A 84 -5.91 11.01 7.14
C ARG A 84 -6.06 10.79 5.64
N GLN A 85 -6.00 11.85 4.84
CA GLN A 85 -6.04 11.74 3.38
C GLN A 85 -4.85 10.92 2.87
N LYS A 86 -3.64 11.17 3.36
CA LYS A 86 -2.44 10.41 2.98
C LYS A 86 -2.54 8.93 3.33
N ILE A 87 -3.06 8.60 4.51
CA ILE A 87 -3.31 7.21 4.88
C ILE A 87 -4.31 6.54 3.91
N ARG A 88 -5.41 7.21 3.57
CA ARG A 88 -6.40 6.71 2.59
C ARG A 88 -5.78 6.50 1.21
N GLU A 89 -4.96 7.43 0.74
CA GLU A 89 -4.25 7.32 -0.55
C GLU A 89 -3.33 6.08 -0.56
N ILE A 90 -2.56 5.86 0.51
CA ILE A 90 -1.69 4.68 0.64
C ILE A 90 -2.51 3.39 0.64
N GLU A 91 -3.63 3.35 1.36
CA GLU A 91 -4.51 2.18 1.40
C GLU A 91 -5.09 1.84 0.02
N GLN A 92 -5.51 2.87 -0.74
CA GLN A 92 -5.98 2.69 -2.12
C GLN A 92 -4.89 2.16 -3.04
N GLN A 93 -3.65 2.68 -2.95
CA GLN A 93 -2.54 2.20 -3.77
C GLN A 93 -2.14 0.76 -3.45
N VAL A 94 -2.15 0.38 -2.16
CA VAL A 94 -1.94 -1.02 -1.74
C VAL A 94 -3.01 -1.91 -2.35
N LEU A 95 -4.29 -1.54 -2.25
CA LEU A 95 -5.39 -2.31 -2.81
C LEU A 95 -5.26 -2.49 -4.32
N GLN A 96 -4.94 -1.43 -5.05
CA GLN A 96 -4.74 -1.49 -6.51
C GLN A 96 -3.60 -2.44 -6.88
N ARG A 97 -2.44 -2.34 -6.20
CA ARG A 97 -1.30 -3.24 -6.46
C ARG A 97 -1.63 -4.69 -6.16
N GLU A 98 -2.37 -4.96 -5.08
CA GLU A 98 -2.81 -6.31 -4.77
C GLU A 98 -3.76 -6.87 -5.84
N GLN A 99 -4.71 -6.07 -6.31
CA GLN A 99 -5.61 -6.46 -7.39
C GLN A 99 -4.85 -6.75 -8.68
N SER A 100 -3.93 -5.87 -9.08
CA SER A 100 -3.07 -6.09 -10.24
C SER A 100 -2.23 -7.36 -10.09
N SER A 101 -1.61 -7.58 -8.93
CA SER A 101 -0.81 -8.79 -8.68
C SER A 101 -1.64 -10.06 -8.71
N ARG A 102 -2.86 -10.06 -8.18
CA ARG A 102 -3.79 -11.20 -8.26
C ARG A 102 -4.19 -11.48 -9.71
N GLY A 103 -4.48 -10.44 -10.49
CA GLY A 103 -4.80 -10.56 -11.91
C GLY A 103 -3.65 -11.19 -12.71
N ILE A 104 -2.41 -10.73 -12.46
CA ILE A 104 -1.23 -11.30 -13.11
C ILE A 104 -0.99 -12.74 -12.65
N ALA A 105 -1.12 -13.04 -11.35
CA ALA A 105 -0.97 -14.40 -10.84
C ALA A 105 -1.97 -15.38 -11.49
N ALA A 106 -3.25 -14.99 -11.61
CA ALA A 106 -4.26 -15.79 -12.29
C ALA A 106 -3.94 -16.01 -13.78
N ALA A 107 -3.37 -15.00 -14.46
CA ALA A 107 -2.90 -15.16 -15.83
C ALA A 107 -1.73 -16.15 -15.92
N LEU A 108 -0.75 -16.06 -15.01
CA LEU A 108 0.38 -16.99 -14.94
C LEU A 108 -0.07 -18.43 -14.69
N ASP A 109 -1.03 -18.64 -13.79
CA ASP A 109 -1.61 -19.96 -13.50
C ASP A 109 -2.34 -20.55 -14.73
N ASN A 110 -3.11 -19.71 -15.45
CA ASN A 110 -3.74 -20.12 -16.70
C ASN A 110 -2.72 -20.52 -17.77
N TYR A 111 -1.63 -19.75 -17.93
CA TYR A 111 -0.55 -20.11 -18.86
C TYR A 111 0.16 -21.41 -18.44
N ALA A 112 0.43 -21.60 -17.15
CA ALA A 112 1.01 -22.84 -16.64
C ALA A 112 0.13 -24.06 -16.94
N ALA A 113 -1.20 -23.93 -16.77
CA ALA A 113 -2.15 -24.98 -17.10
C ALA A 113 -2.16 -25.30 -18.61
N GLN A 114 -2.09 -24.28 -19.47
CA GLN A 114 -1.98 -24.47 -20.93
C GLN A 114 -0.68 -25.21 -21.32
N LEU A 115 0.45 -24.84 -20.73
CA LEU A 115 1.73 -25.51 -20.97
C LEU A 115 1.71 -26.96 -20.51
N ASN A 116 1.11 -27.27 -19.35
CA ASN A 116 0.95 -28.64 -18.88
C ASN A 116 0.07 -29.48 -19.84
N ASN A 117 -1.01 -28.90 -20.36
CA ASN A 117 -1.84 -29.57 -21.36
C ASN A 117 -1.07 -29.85 -22.67
N LEU A 118 -0.20 -28.93 -23.09
CA LEU A 118 0.66 -29.13 -24.27
C LEU A 118 1.70 -30.23 -24.04
N LEU A 119 2.34 -30.25 -22.87
CA LEU A 119 3.27 -31.31 -22.48
C LEU A 119 2.59 -32.68 -22.51
N ALA A 120 1.44 -32.79 -21.82
CA ALA A 120 0.69 -34.03 -21.74
C ALA A 120 0.30 -34.56 -23.13
N ARG A 121 -0.03 -33.69 -24.09
CA ARG A 121 -0.33 -34.10 -25.48
C ARG A 121 0.93 -34.51 -26.26
N SER A 122 2.06 -33.86 -26.02
CA SER A 122 3.35 -34.16 -26.67
C SER A 122 4.03 -35.45 -26.19
N ASP A 123 3.51 -36.07 -25.13
CA ASP A 123 3.95 -37.38 -24.64
C ASP A 123 3.24 -38.56 -25.35
N PHE A 124 2.18 -38.29 -26.13
CA PHE A 124 1.40 -39.31 -26.86
C PHE A 124 1.73 -39.42 -28.37
N GLU A 125 2.57 -38.53 -28.91
CA GLU A 125 3.11 -38.58 -30.30
C GLU A 125 4.58 -39.01 -30.32
#